data_AF-A0A978U162-F1
#
_entry.id   AF-A0A978U162-F1
#
_cell.length_a   1.000
_cell.length_b   1.000
_cell.length_c   1.000
_cell.angle_alpha   90.00
_cell.angle_beta   90.00
_cell.angle_gamma   90.00
#
_symmetry.space_group_name_H-M   'P 1'
#
loop_
_entity.id
_entity.type
_entity.pdbx_description
1 polymer ?
#
loop_
_entity_poly.entity_id
_entity_poly.type
_entity_poly.pdbx_seq_one_letter_code
_entity_poly.pdbx_strand_id
1 'polypeptide(L)'
;MPSYTIPLALALSAIPLLLVQPWVSVVVGLFGLFLLFQAVTLRLYFTESALDIYRGETLIRRFPYSEWQHWEIFWSPIPILFYFKEVKSIHFLPILFDPKTLRAALETKIPRVRA
;
A
#
# COMPACT_ATOMS: atom_id res chain seq x y z
N MET A 1 -1.81 -18.87 -1.05
CA MET A 1 -0.73 -19.23 -1.99
C MET A 1 -0.65 -18.15 -3.06
N PRO A 2 0.52 -17.71 -3.52
CA PRO A 2 0.62 -16.60 -4.46
C PRO A 2 -0.01 -16.97 -5.80
N SER A 3 -0.93 -16.13 -6.28
CA SER A 3 -1.50 -16.23 -7.62
C SER A 3 -0.64 -15.42 -8.58
N TYR A 4 0.01 -16.11 -9.52
CA TYR A 4 0.83 -15.50 -10.58
C TYR A 4 0.00 -14.97 -11.76
N THR A 5 -1.32 -15.15 -11.72
CA THR A 5 -2.24 -14.78 -12.79
C THR A 5 -2.37 -13.26 -12.94
N ILE A 6 -2.41 -12.52 -11.83
CA ILE A 6 -2.53 -11.06 -11.84
C ILE A 6 -1.26 -10.38 -12.38
N PRO A 7 -0.05 -10.73 -11.92
CA PRO A 7 1.19 -10.18 -12.48
C PRO A 7 1.34 -10.44 -13.98
N LEU A 8 0.96 -11.63 -14.44
CA LEU A 8 1.10 -12.03 -15.84
C LEU A 8 0.10 -11.29 -16.75
N ALA A 9 -1.15 -11.15 -16.32
CA ALA A 9 -2.16 -10.38 -17.04
C ALA A 9 -1.76 -8.90 -17.16
N LEU A 10 -1.19 -8.34 -16.09
CA LEU A 10 -0.70 -6.96 -16.08
C LEU A 10 0.49 -6.78 -17.04
N ALA A 11 1.45 -7.71 -17.06
CA ALA A 11 2.59 -7.67 -17.97
C ALA A 11 2.18 -7.76 -19.45
N LEU A 12 1.19 -8.62 -19.77
CA LEU A 12 0.68 -8.78 -21.13
C LEU A 12 -0.13 -7.56 -21.60
N SER A 13 -0.81 -6.86 -20.67
CA SER A 13 -1.57 -5.65 -20.99
C SER A 13 -0.70 -4.44 -21.37
N ALA A 14 0.61 -4.48 -21.06
CA ALA A 14 1.56 -3.41 -21.38
C ALA A 14 1.94 -3.34 -22.88
N ILE A 15 1.80 -4.46 -23.61
CA ILE A 15 2.16 -4.57 -25.03
C ILE A 15 1.35 -3.58 -25.91
N PRO A 16 0.01 -3.48 -25.77
CA PRO A 16 -0.77 -2.47 -26.52
C PRO A 16 -0.59 -1.03 -26.02
N LEU A 17 -0.27 -0.82 -24.74
CA LEU A 17 -0.12 0.52 -24.13
C LEU A 17 1.15 1.27 -24.60
N LEU A 18 2.21 0.54 -24.96
CA LEU A 18 3.44 1.10 -25.53
C LEU A 18 3.22 1.88 -26.83
N LEU A 19 2.14 1.59 -27.55
CA LEU A 19 1.83 2.22 -28.85
C LEU A 19 1.14 3.59 -28.73
N VAL A 20 0.65 3.98 -27.54
CA VAL A 20 -0.25 5.14 -27.39
C VAL A 20 0.44 6.38 -26.82
N GLN A 21 1.19 6.29 -25.70
CA GLN A 21 1.90 7.44 -25.11
C GLN A 21 3.20 7.05 -24.38
N PRO A 22 4.35 7.06 -25.07
CA PRO A 22 5.64 6.60 -24.54
C PRO A 22 6.10 7.35 -23.28
N TRP A 23 5.89 8.67 -23.24
CA TRP A 23 6.29 9.52 -22.12
C TRP A 23 5.50 9.24 -20.84
N VAL A 24 4.19 9.04 -20.96
CA VAL A 24 3.34 8.64 -19.83
C VAL A 24 3.73 7.25 -19.34
N SER A 25 4.04 6.33 -20.27
CA SER A 25 4.54 4.99 -19.91
C SER A 25 5.86 5.05 -19.13
N VAL A 26 6.80 5.94 -19.50
CA VAL A 26 8.06 6.11 -18.78
C VAL A 26 7.83 6.67 -17.37
N VAL A 27 6.99 7.71 -17.23
CA VAL A 27 6.68 8.31 -15.92
C VAL A 27 5.99 7.30 -15.00
N VAL A 28 4.97 6.60 -15.52
CA VAL A 28 4.25 5.57 -14.77
C VAL A 28 5.16 4.38 -14.44
N GLY A 29 6.03 3.96 -15.36
CA GLY A 29 6.99 2.89 -15.15
C GLY A 29 8.03 3.22 -14.08
N LEU A 30 8.61 4.43 -14.11
CA LEU A 30 9.54 4.91 -13.09
C LEU A 30 8.87 5.06 -11.72
N PHE A 31 7.64 5.58 -11.68
CA PHE A 31 6.87 5.66 -10.45
C PHE A 31 6.58 4.27 -9.88
N GLY A 32 6.15 3.32 -10.73
CA GLY A 32 5.93 1.93 -10.32
C GLY A 32 7.20 1.26 -9.78
N LEU A 33 8.34 1.48 -10.43
CA LEU A 33 9.65 0.97 -9.98
C LEU A 33 10.06 1.59 -8.63
N PHE A 34 9.86 2.90 -8.46
CA PHE A 34 10.10 3.60 -7.21
C PHE A 34 9.25 3.03 -6.08
N LEU A 35 7.95 2.83 -6.32
CA LEU A 35 7.05 2.23 -5.34
C LEU A 35 7.45 0.79 -5.01
N LEU A 36 7.85 0.00 -6.01
CA LEU A 36 8.33 -1.37 -5.79
C LEU A 36 9.59 -1.38 -4.92
N PHE A 37 10.56 -0.53 -5.24
CA PHE A 37 11.79 -0.41 -4.45
C PHE A 37 11.47 -0.02 -3.00
N GLN A 38 10.55 0.94 -2.80
CA GLN A 38 10.11 1.34 -1.47
C GLN A 38 9.42 0.21 -0.72
N ALA A 39 8.52 -0.54 -1.38
CA ALA A 39 7.77 -1.64 -0.76
C ALA A 39 8.62 -2.88 -0.47
N VAL A 40 9.65 -3.15 -1.27
CA VAL A 40 10.61 -4.24 -0.97
C VAL A 40 11.52 -3.86 0.19
N THR A 41 11.87 -2.57 0.28
CA THR A 41 12.74 -2.05 1.35
C THR A 41 11.99 -1.94 2.68
N LEU A 42 10.72 -1.53 2.66
CA LEU A 42 9.89 -1.31 3.84
C LEU A 42 8.76 -2.32 3.91
N ARG A 43 8.79 -3.16 4.95
CA ARG A 43 7.78 -4.18 5.19
C ARG A 43 6.80 -3.67 6.25
N LEU A 44 5.53 -3.64 5.89
CA LEU A 44 4.43 -3.31 6.78
C LEU A 44 3.88 -4.58 7.43
N TYR A 45 3.84 -4.60 8.75
CA TYR A 45 3.30 -5.72 9.54
C TYR A 45 2.12 -5.23 10.38
N PHE A 46 0.93 -5.73 10.04
CA PHE A 46 -0.29 -5.47 10.81
C PHE A 46 -0.37 -6.46 11.97
N THR A 47 0.04 -6.03 13.16
CA THR A 47 -0.05 -6.85 14.39
C THR A 47 -1.44 -6.76 15.01
N GLU A 48 -1.64 -7.29 16.21
CA GLU A 48 -2.91 -7.17 16.93
C GLU A 48 -3.17 -5.76 17.47
N SER A 49 -2.13 -5.03 17.85
CA SER A 49 -2.25 -3.73 18.53
C SER A 49 -1.58 -2.56 17.80
N ALA A 50 -0.75 -2.82 16.79
CA ALA A 50 -0.02 -1.78 16.07
C ALA A 50 0.30 -2.15 14.61
N LEU A 51 0.51 -1.13 13.79
CA LEU A 51 1.17 -1.25 12.49
C LEU A 51 2.67 -1.04 12.68
N ASP A 52 3.45 -2.09 12.46
CA ASP A 52 4.91 -2.04 12.53
C ASP A 52 5.51 -1.88 11.14
N ILE A 53 6.48 -0.98 11.01
CA ILE A 53 7.26 -0.75 9.80
C ILE A 53 8.68 -1.27 10.03
N TYR A 54 9.05 -2.28 9.25
CA TYR A 54 10.37 -2.87 9.26
C TYR A 54 11.15 -2.47 8.02
N ARG A 55 12.48 -2.38 8.16
CA ARG A 55 13.42 -2.35 7.05
C ARG A 55 14.36 -3.55 7.21
N GLY A 56 14.17 -4.57 6.38
CA GLY A 56 14.77 -5.88 6.64
C GLY A 56 14.22 -6.46 7.95
N GLU A 57 15.10 -6.67 8.92
CA GLU A 57 14.75 -7.19 10.25
C GLU A 57 14.64 -6.09 11.33
N THR A 58 15.01 -4.85 10.99
CA THR A 58 14.99 -3.73 11.94
C THR A 58 13.62 -3.06 11.96
N LEU A 59 13.00 -2.99 13.14
CA LEU A 59 11.81 -2.17 13.37
C LEU A 59 12.20 -0.69 13.28
N ILE A 60 11.73 0.00 12.25
CA ILE A 60 12.00 1.43 12.04
C ILE A 60 10.98 2.28 12.78
N ARG A 61 9.72 1.85 12.79
CA ARG A 61 8.65 2.59 13.47
C ARG A 61 7.46 1.70 13.80
N ARG A 62 6.84 1.97 14.93
CA ARG A 62 5.61 1.31 15.40
C ARG A 62 4.52 2.35 15.53
N PHE A 63 3.33 2.04 15.03
CA PHE A 63 2.16 2.90 15.04
C PHE A 63 1.01 2.19 15.77
N PRO A 64 0.82 2.43 17.08
CA PRO A 64 -0.22 1.80 17.88
C PRO A 64 -1.63 2.18 17.42
N TYR A 65 -2.51 1.21 17.21
CA TYR A 65 -3.88 1.48 16.76
C TYR A 65 -4.70 2.32 17.75
N SER A 66 -4.35 2.30 19.04
CA SER A 66 -4.96 3.14 20.08
C SER A 66 -4.75 4.63 19.85
N GLU A 67 -3.72 5.02 19.09
CA GLU A 67 -3.43 6.42 18.78
C GLU A 67 -4.06 6.89 17.48
N TRP A 68 -4.70 5.97 16.73
CA TRP A 68 -5.28 6.27 15.44
C TRP A 68 -6.64 6.93 15.62
N GLN A 69 -6.77 8.14 15.09
CA GLN A 69 -8.04 8.87 15.05
C GLN A 69 -8.82 8.53 13.79
N HIS A 70 -8.12 8.29 12.69
CA HIS A 70 -8.74 8.09 11.38
C HIS A 70 -7.84 7.28 10.47
N TRP A 71 -8.44 6.49 9.58
CA TRP A 71 -7.72 5.79 8.52
C TRP A 71 -8.57 5.72 7.25
N GLU A 72 -7.91 5.88 6.11
CA GLU A 72 -8.54 5.76 4.79
C GLU A 72 -7.62 5.05 3.81
N ILE A 73 -8.24 4.43 2.82
CA ILE A 73 -7.54 3.80 1.70
C ILE A 73 -7.97 4.58 0.46
N PHE A 74 -7.02 5.25 -0.17
CA PHE A 74 -7.23 6.07 -1.35
C PHE A 74 -6.80 5.32 -2.61
N TRP A 75 -7.44 5.68 -3.73
CA TRP A 75 -7.00 5.34 -5.09
C TRP A 75 -7.08 3.83 -5.42
N SER A 76 -8.31 3.30 -5.55
CA SER A 76 -8.57 1.89 -5.87
C SER A 76 -8.12 1.36 -7.25
N PRO A 77 -7.95 2.17 -8.33
CA PRO A 77 -7.51 1.65 -9.64
C PRO A 77 -5.98 1.57 -9.85
N ILE A 78 -5.20 2.13 -8.94
CA ILE A 78 -3.76 2.42 -9.07
C ILE A 78 -3.05 1.94 -7.79
N PRO A 79 -1.70 1.91 -7.71
CA PRO A 79 -1.04 1.48 -6.48
C PRO A 79 -1.51 2.35 -5.32
N ILE A 80 -2.17 1.68 -4.38
CA ILE A 80 -3.09 2.26 -3.40
C ILE A 80 -2.34 3.12 -2.39
N LEU A 81 -2.91 4.24 -1.99
CA LEU A 81 -2.33 5.08 -0.93
C LEU A 81 -3.07 4.83 0.39
N PHE A 82 -2.36 4.30 1.39
CA PHE A 82 -2.85 4.29 2.76
C PHE A 82 -2.72 5.67 3.36
N TYR A 83 -3.74 6.06 4.10
CA TYR A 83 -3.72 7.21 4.95
C TYR A 83 -4.11 6.80 6.35
N PHE A 84 -3.36 7.23 7.34
CA PHE A 84 -3.80 7.20 8.72
C PHE A 84 -3.33 8.43 9.48
N LYS A 85 -4.16 8.86 10.43
CA LYS A 85 -3.91 10.00 11.29
C LYS A 85 -3.80 9.53 12.74
N GLU A 86 -2.66 9.80 13.34
CA GLU A 86 -2.42 9.70 14.77
C GLU A 86 -2.74 11.02 15.47
N VAL A 87 -2.88 10.99 16.79
CA VAL A 87 -3.16 12.19 17.62
C VAL A 87 -2.21 13.36 17.30
N LYS A 88 -0.95 13.07 16.96
CA LYS A 88 0.10 14.09 16.73
C LYS A 88 0.69 14.09 15.33
N SER A 89 0.25 13.22 14.41
CA SER A 89 0.92 13.07 13.11
C SER A 89 0.01 12.47 12.04
N ILE A 90 0.27 12.84 10.79
CA ILE A 90 -0.44 12.34 9.62
C ILE A 90 0.55 11.55 8.78
N HIS A 91 0.16 10.35 8.35
CA HIS A 91 1.01 9.44 7.59
C HIS A 91 0.33 8.98 6.30
N PHE A 92 1.11 9.04 5.22
CA PHE A 92 0.74 8.51 3.91
C PHE A 92 1.72 7.40 3.54
N LEU A 93 1.21 6.20 3.29
CA LEU A 93 2.02 5.04 2.92
C LEU A 93 1.51 4.49 1.60
N PRO A 94 2.34 4.43 0.54
CA PRO A 94 1.95 3.67 -0.64
C PRO A 94 1.91 2.19 -0.28
N ILE A 95 0.79 1.55 -0.59
CA ILE A 95 0.53 0.13 -0.40
C ILE A 95 0.44 -0.53 -1.78
N LEU A 96 1.30 -1.51 -1.99
CA LEU A 96 1.24 -2.38 -3.18
C LEU A 96 0.36 -3.64 -2.97
N PHE A 97 -0.30 -3.77 -1.83
CA PHE A 97 -1.18 -4.90 -1.51
C PHE A 97 -2.58 -4.75 -2.08
N ASP A 98 -3.25 -5.89 -2.27
CA ASP A 98 -4.66 -5.93 -2.63
C ASP A 98 -5.51 -5.16 -1.60
N PRO A 99 -6.23 -4.10 -2.02
CA PRO A 99 -6.90 -3.18 -1.10
C PRO A 99 -8.07 -3.85 -0.39
N LYS A 100 -8.67 -4.89 -0.98
CA LYS A 100 -9.76 -5.65 -0.36
C LYS A 100 -9.27 -6.46 0.83
N THR A 101 -8.16 -7.18 0.65
CA THR A 101 -7.53 -7.95 1.72
C THR A 101 -7.07 -7.04 2.86
N LEU A 102 -6.45 -5.90 2.53
CA LEU A 102 -6.04 -4.94 3.55
C LEU A 102 -7.23 -4.35 4.31
N ARG A 103 -8.28 -3.91 3.60
CA ARG A 103 -9.48 -3.37 4.23
C ARG A 103 -10.10 -4.38 5.18
N ALA A 104 -10.24 -5.64 4.77
CA ALA A 104 -10.79 -6.69 5.62
C ALA A 104 -9.93 -6.92 6.88
N ALA A 105 -8.60 -6.92 6.74
CA ALA A 105 -7.68 -7.06 7.87
C ALA A 105 -7.77 -5.87 8.85
N LEU A 106 -7.90 -4.65 8.33
CA LEU A 106 -8.06 -3.43 9.12
C LEU A 106 -9.42 -3.38 9.82
N GLU A 107 -10.52 -3.68 9.12
CA GLU A 107 -11.87 -3.68 9.69
C GLU A 107 -12.03 -4.73 10.80
N THR A 108 -11.30 -5.84 10.71
CA THR A 108 -11.29 -6.87 11.77
C THR A 108 -10.56 -6.40 13.02
N LYS A 109 -9.52 -5.56 12.87
CA LYS A 109 -8.62 -5.16 13.97
C LYS A 109 -8.93 -3.77 14.54
N ILE A 110 -9.58 -2.90 13.76
CA ILE A 110 -9.84 -1.50 14.09
C ILE A 110 -11.32 -1.23 13.82
N PRO A 111 -12.17 -1.19 14.87
CA PRO A 111 -13.55 -0.76 14.68
C PRO A 111 -13.53 0.68 14.15
N ARG A 112 -14.15 0.92 13.00
CA ARG A 112 -14.35 2.28 12.48
C ARG A 112 -15.10 3.08 13.54
N VAL A 113 -14.42 4.02 14.18
CA VAL A 113 -15.10 5.07 14.93
C VAL A 113 -15.85 5.89 13.88
N ARG A 114 -17.15 5.59 13.73
CA ARG A 114 -18.07 6.46 13.02
C ARG A 114 -18.06 7.79 13.77
N ALA A 115 -17.49 8.82 13.14
CA ALA A 115 -17.92 10.18 13.41
C ALA A 115 -19.37 10.35 12.90
#